data_AF-A0A3D1ID51-F1
#
_entry.id   AF-A0A3D1ID51-F1
#
_cell.length_a   1.000
_cell.length_b   1.000
_cell.length_c   1.000
_cell.angle_alpha   90.00
_cell.angle_beta   90.00
_cell.angle_gamma   90.00
#
_symmetry.space_group_name_H-M   'P 1'
#
loop_
_entity.id
_entity.type
_entity.pdbx_description
1 polymer ?
#
loop_
_entity_poly.entity_id
_entity_poly.type
_entity_poly.pdbx_seq_one_letter_code
_entity_poly.pdbx_strand_id
1 'polypeptide(L)' 'RDSTTIGLRYSEVARDTLSRELVSVSTRFGDVRCKVARQDGAVTNVAPEFDDCVRLADQHGVPVKDVQAAGIQAYRES' A
#
# COMPACT_ATOMS: atom_id res chain seq x y z
N ARG A 1 -9.84 -16.92 -21.61
CA ARG A 1 -8.91 -18.06 -21.30
C ARG A 1 -7.61 -17.70 -21.98
N ASP A 2 -6.83 -16.86 -21.32
CA ASP A 2 -5.86 -15.94 -21.95
C ASP A 2 -4.48 -16.58 -22.16
N SER A 3 -4.45 -17.88 -22.43
CA SER A 3 -3.22 -18.63 -22.71
C SER A 3 -3.49 -19.86 -23.57
N THR A 4 -2.62 -20.11 -24.54
CA THR A 4 -2.62 -21.27 -25.44
C THR A 4 -2.00 -22.52 -24.82
N THR A 5 -1.57 -22.48 -23.55
CA THR A 5 -0.96 -23.63 -22.91
C THR A 5 -1.93 -24.82 -22.83
N ILE A 6 -1.43 -25.99 -23.21
CA ILE A 6 -2.17 -27.26 -23.25
C ILE A 6 -2.31 -27.85 -21.84
N GLY A 7 -1.36 -27.55 -20.94
CA GLY A 7 -1.36 -28.06 -19.57
C GLY A 7 -0.88 -27.02 -18.57
N LEU A 8 -1.23 -27.24 -17.30
CA LEU A 8 -0.80 -26.44 -16.15
C LEU A 8 -0.16 -27.37 -15.12
N ARG A 9 0.86 -26.86 -14.43
CA ARG A 9 1.42 -27.47 -13.21
C ARG A 9 1.12 -26.54 -12.05
N TYR A 10 0.67 -27.08 -10.92
CA TYR A 10 0.39 -26.32 -9.70
C TYR A 10 0.95 -27.07 -8.49
N SER A 11 1.30 -26.32 -7.45
CA SER A 11 1.76 -26.83 -6.16
C SER A 11 1.15 -25.98 -5.06
N GLU A 12 0.66 -26.61 -4.00
CA GLU A 12 0.12 -25.89 -2.85
C GLU A 12 1.24 -25.40 -1.94
N VAL A 13 1.08 -24.19 -1.41
CA VAL A 13 2.05 -23.55 -0.49
C VAL A 13 1.27 -22.92 0.65
N ALA A 14 1.67 -23.21 1.89
CA ALA A 14 1.15 -22.54 3.07
C ALA A 14 1.81 -21.17 3.24
N ARG A 15 1.05 -20.19 3.75
CA ARG A 15 1.54 -18.83 4.03
C ARG A 15 0.98 -18.32 5.35
N ASP A 16 1.83 -17.72 6.15
CA ASP A 16 1.40 -16.90 7.29
C ASP A 16 1.19 -15.47 6.80
N THR A 17 -0.01 -14.93 7.06
CA THR A 17 -0.38 -13.56 6.67
C THR A 17 -0.56 -12.70 7.90
N LEU A 18 0.17 -11.58 7.95
CA LEU A 18 -0.02 -10.59 8.98
C LEU A 18 -1.40 -9.94 8.87
N SER A 19 -1.95 -9.58 10.03
CA SER A 19 -3.12 -8.71 10.10
C SER A 19 -2.79 -7.36 9.45
N ARG A 20 -3.65 -6.89 8.55
CA ARG A 20 -3.49 -5.60 7.90
C ARG A 20 -4.79 -4.81 7.93
N GLU A 21 -4.66 -3.52 8.13
CA GLU A 21 -5.77 -2.56 8.05
C GLU A 21 -5.43 -1.47 7.03
N LEU A 22 -6.47 -0.79 6.54
CA LEU A 22 -6.34 0.41 5.72
C LEU A 22 -6.68 1.61 6.58
N VAL A 23 -5.70 2.49 6.81
CA VAL A 23 -5.85 3.72 7.56
C VAL A 23 -5.74 4.90 6.60
N SER A 24 -6.76 5.75 6.55
CA SER A 24 -6.69 7.01 5.79
C SER A 24 -5.97 8.07 6.61
N VAL A 25 -4.95 8.71 6.03
CA VAL A 25 -4.20 9.80 6.66
C VAL A 25 -4.22 11.04 5.78
N SER A 26 -4.40 12.20 6.39
CA SER A 26 -4.41 13.48 5.67
C SER A 26 -2.98 13.98 5.47
N THR A 27 -2.64 14.30 4.23
CA THR A 27 -1.32 14.86 3.87
C THR A 27 -1.49 16.24 3.25
N ARG A 28 -0.37 16.95 3.05
CA ARG A 28 -0.35 18.21 2.29
C ARG A 28 -0.83 18.07 0.82
N PHE A 29 -0.89 16.84 0.31
CA PHE A 29 -1.36 16.52 -1.03
C PHE A 29 -2.81 15.98 -1.02
N GLY A 30 -3.46 15.89 0.14
CA GLY A 30 -4.77 15.27 0.30
C GLY A 30 -4.71 13.92 1.02
N ASP A 31 -5.86 13.26 1.12
CA ASP A 31 -5.98 12.00 1.86
C ASP A 31 -5.34 10.82 1.11
N VAL A 32 -4.53 10.07 1.82
CA VAL A 32 -3.82 8.88 1.34
C VAL A 32 -4.20 7.70 2.23
N ARG A 33 -4.64 6.59 1.64
CA ARG A 33 -4.83 5.34 2.39
C ARG A 33 -3.48 4.64 2.57
N CYS A 34 -3.23 4.13 3.77
CA CYS A 34 -2.02 3.40 4.13
C CYS A 34 -2.38 1.98 4.55
N LYS A 35 -1.74 0.98 3.94
CA LYS A 35 -1.73 -0.40 4.43
C LYS A 35 -0.83 -0.47 5.65
N VAL A 36 -1.42 -0.69 6.80
CA VAL A 36 -0.70 -0.89 8.07
C VAL A 36 -0.71 -2.37 8.38
N ALA A 37 0.47 -3.00 8.40
CA ALA A 37 0.63 -4.37 8.86
C ALA A 37 1.00 -4.38 10.34
N ARG A 38 0.31 -5.22 11.12
CA ARG A 38 0.58 -5.42 12.53
C ARG A 38 0.93 -6.87 12.82
N GLN A 39 1.91 -7.04 13.70
CA GLN A 39 2.30 -8.32 14.27
C GLN A 39 2.41 -8.12 15.79
N ASP A 40 1.72 -8.96 16.56
CA ASP A 40 1.72 -8.91 18.03
C ASP A 40 1.37 -7.51 18.59
N GLY A 41 0.46 -6.79 17.91
CA GLY A 41 0.05 -5.43 18.26
C GLY A 41 1.00 -4.33 17.79
N ALA A 42 2.24 -4.67 17.40
CA ALA A 42 3.22 -3.73 16.89
C ALA A 42 3.06 -3.51 15.38
N VAL A 43 3.18 -2.25 14.94
CA VAL A 43 3.22 -1.91 13.51
C VAL A 43 4.55 -2.37 12.94
N THR A 44 4.52 -3.28 11.95
CA THR A 44 5.73 -3.80 11.30
C THR A 44 5.97 -3.13 9.94
N ASN A 45 4.92 -2.67 9.27
CA ASN A 45 5.04 -1.98 8.00
C ASN A 45 3.88 -1.00 7.78
N VAL A 46 4.19 0.12 7.12
CA VAL A 46 3.21 1.12 6.67
C VAL A 46 3.53 1.44 5.22
N ALA A 47 2.59 1.12 4.33
CA ALA A 47 2.75 1.36 2.90
C ALA A 47 1.55 2.16 2.36
N PRO A 48 1.76 3.40 1.89
CA PRO A 48 0.74 4.16 1.18
C PRO A 48 0.21 3.39 -0.04
N GLU A 49 -1.09 3.49 -0.31
CA GLU A 49 -1.72 2.93 -1.50
C GLU A 49 -1.18 3.64 -2.74
N PHE A 50 -0.59 2.85 -3.64
CA PHE A 50 0.11 3.38 -4.80
C PHE A 50 -0.80 4.19 -5.73
N ASP A 51 -2.03 3.72 -5.95
CA ASP A 51 -3.01 4.42 -6.80
C ASP A 51 -3.40 5.79 -6.24
N ASP A 52 -3.50 5.92 -4.90
CA ASP A 52 -3.72 7.22 -4.26
C ASP A 52 -2.50 8.11 -4.45
N CYS A 53 -1.30 7.57 -4.27
CA CYS A 53 -0.06 8.32 -4.47
C CYS A 53 0.12 8.80 -5.91
N VAL A 54 -0.18 7.98 -6.92
CA VAL A 54 -0.12 8.36 -8.34
C VAL A 54 -1.14 9.44 -8.64
N ARG A 55 -2.40 9.25 -8.22
CA ARG A 55 -3.46 10.24 -8.44
C ARG A 55 -3.10 11.60 -7.86
N LEU A 56 -2.59 11.64 -6.62
CA LEU A 56 -2.20 12.89 -5.98
C LEU A 56 -0.92 13.48 -6.60
N ALA A 57 0.05 12.65 -6.97
CA ALA A 57 1.25 13.10 -7.67
C ALA A 57 0.90 13.82 -8.98
N ASP A 58 0.01 13.22 -9.78
CA ASP A 58 -0.46 13.81 -11.04
C ASP A 58 -1.24 15.11 -10.81
N GLN A 59 -2.12 15.14 -9.80
CA GLN A 59 -2.92 16.33 -9.45
C GLN A 59 -2.05 17.52 -8.99
N HIS A 60 -0.96 17.24 -8.28
CA HIS A 60 -0.10 18.27 -7.69
C HIS A 60 1.18 18.54 -8.52
N GLY A 61 1.42 17.78 -9.59
CA GLY A 61 2.62 17.91 -10.41
C GLY A 61 3.92 17.58 -9.65
N VAL A 62 3.87 16.60 -8.74
CA VAL A 62 5.00 16.21 -7.89
C VAL A 62 5.38 14.75 -8.11
N PRO A 63 6.62 14.32 -7.77
CA PRO A 63 7.00 12.91 -7.79
C PRO A 63 6.14 12.04 -6.85
N VAL A 64 5.74 10.84 -7.31
CA VAL A 64 5.00 9.84 -6.51
C VAL A 64 5.68 9.53 -5.18
N LYS A 65 7.02 9.45 -5.17
CA LYS A 65 7.83 9.21 -3.96
C LYS A 65 7.61 10.27 -2.87
N ASP A 66 7.30 11.51 -3.25
CA ASP A 66 7.10 12.60 -2.29
C ASP A 66 5.73 12.46 -1.62
N VAL A 67 4.72 11.99 -2.36
CA VAL A 67 3.40 11.65 -1.81
C VAL A 67 3.48 10.42 -0.91
N GLN A 68 4.25 9.40 -1.31
CA GLN A 68 4.49 8.22 -0.47
C GLN A 68 5.16 8.61 0.85
N ALA A 69 6.22 9.43 0.80
CA ALA A 69 6.89 9.91 1.99
C ALA A 69 5.94 10.71 2.90
N ALA A 70 5.09 11.57 2.32
CA ALA A 70 4.10 12.32 3.07
C ALA A 70 3.04 11.41 3.74
N GLY A 71 2.58 10.36 3.06
CA GLY A 71 1.64 9.38 3.63
C GLY A 71 2.24 8.60 4.81
N ILE A 72 3.50 8.17 4.70
CA ILE A 72 4.22 7.51 5.80
C ILE A 72 4.41 8.47 6.98
N GLN A 73 4.79 9.72 6.70
CA GLN A 73 5.00 10.72 7.74
C GLN A 73 3.69 11.06 8.47
N ALA A 74 2.61 11.31 7.73
CA ALA A 74 1.31 11.63 8.32
C ALA A 74 0.79 10.50 9.23
N TYR A 75 0.99 9.24 8.85
CA TYR A 75 0.64 8.09 9.70
C TYR A 75 1.47 8.03 11.00
N ARG A 76 2.71 8.49 10.99
CA ARG A 76 3.56 8.51 12.20
C ARG A 76 3.18 9.63 13.16
N GLU A 77 2.54 10.68 12.65
CA GLU A 77 2.13 11.86 13.41
C GLU A 77 0.70 11.77 13.95
N SER A 78 -0.12 10.86 13.40
CA SER A 78 -1.47 10.51 13.86
C SER A 78 -1.47 9.54 15.04
#